data_AF-A0A819MVV6-F1
#
_entry.id   AF-A0A819MVV6-F1
#
_cell.length_a   1.000
_cell.length_b   1.000
_cell.length_c   1.000
_cell.angle_alpha   90.00
_cell.angle_beta   90.00
_cell.angle_gamma   90.00
#
_symmetry.space_group_name_H-M   'P 1'
#
loop_
_entity.id
_entity.type
_entity.pdbx_description
1 polymer ?
#
loop_
_entity_poly.entity_id
_entity_poly.type
_entity_poly.pdbx_seq_one_letter_code
_entity_poly.pdbx_strand_id
1 'polypeptide(L)'
;NDNATCYSGGAQIYLTKYICQQNGFTLKRIDFNEAGKGKDQCDRESACTKTHRDYYVSSGNNVTTALQMKQAAESNGGVKDTKVAVVNIDENSKNSFTCERLGLGHC
;
A
#
# COMPACT_ATOMS: atom_id res chain seq x y z
N ASN A 1 13.02 14.53 -4.53
CA ASN A 1 12.43 15.49 -5.49
C ASN A 1 11.10 14.91 -5.92
N ASP A 2 9.99 15.47 -5.43
CA ASP A 2 8.63 15.03 -5.74
C ASP A 2 8.25 15.50 -7.14
N ASN A 3 8.56 14.69 -8.14
CA ASN A 3 8.15 14.99 -9.50
C ASN A 3 6.78 14.35 -9.75
N ALA A 4 5.74 15.17 -9.68
CA ALA A 4 4.34 14.82 -9.86
C ALA A 4 3.98 14.47 -11.33
N THR A 5 4.79 13.66 -12.02
CA THR A 5 4.48 13.17 -13.38
C THR A 5 3.56 11.95 -13.38
N CYS A 6 3.02 11.53 -12.23
CA CYS A 6 2.26 10.29 -12.08
C CYS A 6 0.77 10.37 -12.45
N TYR A 7 0.35 11.35 -13.23
CA TYR A 7 -1.05 11.45 -13.67
C TYR A 7 -1.19 11.15 -15.16
N SER A 8 -1.08 9.87 -15.51
CA SER A 8 -1.74 9.29 -16.68
C SER A 8 -3.24 9.09 -16.38
N GLY A 9 -3.91 10.17 -15.96
CA GLY A 9 -5.28 10.16 -15.45
C GLY A 9 -6.29 9.70 -16.50
N GLY A 10 -7.28 8.91 -16.08
CA GLY A 10 -8.51 8.55 -16.82
C GLY A 10 -8.32 7.72 -18.10
N ALA A 11 -7.54 8.21 -19.06
CA ALA A 11 -7.32 7.61 -20.36
C ALA A 11 -6.63 6.23 -20.25
N GLN A 12 -5.65 6.07 -19.35
CA GLN A 12 -5.01 4.77 -19.13
C GLN A 12 -6.00 3.73 -18.63
N ILE A 13 -6.87 4.11 -17.68
CA ILE A 13 -7.94 3.24 -17.14
C ILE A 13 -8.88 2.81 -18.25
N TYR A 14 -9.32 3.77 -19.06
CA TYR A 14 -10.22 3.52 -20.17
C TYR A 14 -9.60 2.57 -21.21
N LEU A 15 -8.35 2.83 -21.62
CA LEU A 15 -7.63 1.97 -22.55
C LEU A 15 -7.40 0.57 -21.98
N THR A 16 -6.97 0.44 -20.74
CA THR A 16 -6.79 -0.88 -20.10
C THR A 16 -8.10 -1.65 -20.04
N LYS A 17 -9.20 -1.00 -19.65
CA LYS A 17 -10.53 -1.61 -19.65
C LYS A 17 -10.94 -2.05 -21.06
N TYR A 18 -10.74 -1.18 -22.06
CA TYR A 18 -11.07 -1.46 -23.45
C TYR A 18 -10.27 -2.65 -24.00
N ILE A 19 -8.95 -2.69 -23.79
CA ILE A 19 -8.08 -3.78 -24.22
C ILE A 19 -8.49 -5.09 -23.55
N CYS A 20 -8.77 -5.09 -22.24
CA CYS A 20 -9.25 -6.27 -21.55
C CYS A 20 -10.55 -6.79 -22.17
N GLN A 21 -11.52 -5.92 -22.46
CA GLN A 21 -12.78 -6.30 -23.11
C GLN A 21 -12.58 -6.88 -24.51
N GLN A 22 -11.72 -6.27 -25.33
CA GLN A 22 -11.43 -6.77 -26.69
C GLN A 22 -10.77 -8.15 -26.69
N ASN A 23 -9.98 -8.47 -25.67
CA ASN A 23 -9.27 -9.74 -25.55
C ASN A 23 -10.02 -10.77 -24.67
N GLY A 24 -11.24 -10.47 -24.21
CA GLY A 24 -12.01 -11.35 -23.33
C GLY A 24 -11.45 -11.48 -21.91
N PHE A 25 -10.55 -10.60 -21.48
CA PHE A 25 -10.03 -10.57 -20.12
C PHE A 25 -10.96 -9.78 -19.19
N THR A 26 -11.12 -10.27 -17.96
CA THR A 26 -11.81 -9.54 -16.90
C THR A 26 -10.80 -8.72 -16.10
N LEU A 27 -10.86 -7.41 -16.22
CA LEU A 27 -10.04 -6.49 -15.42
C LEU A 27 -10.55 -6.49 -13.96
N LYS A 28 -9.76 -7.08 -13.04
CA LYS A 28 -10.12 -7.15 -11.61
C LYS A 28 -9.66 -5.94 -10.80
N ARG A 29 -8.46 -5.41 -11.09
CA ARG A 29 -7.84 -4.30 -10.37
C ARG A 29 -6.80 -3.61 -11.25
N ILE A 30 -6.70 -2.29 -11.16
CA ILE A 30 -5.58 -1.50 -11.70
C ILE A 30 -4.92 -0.83 -10.50
N ASP A 31 -3.68 -1.20 -10.22
CA ASP A 31 -2.88 -0.56 -9.19
C ASP A 31 -2.05 0.55 -9.86
N PHE A 32 -2.36 1.82 -9.58
CA PHE A 32 -1.66 2.98 -10.14
C PHE A 32 -0.31 3.16 -9.48
N ASN A 33 0.68 2.40 -9.90
CA ASN A 33 2.05 2.65 -9.46
C ASN A 33 3.10 2.17 -10.45
N GLU A 34 3.00 2.64 -11.70
CA GLU A 34 4.19 2.63 -12.54
C GLU A 34 5.24 3.56 -11.92
N ALA A 35 6.46 3.03 -11.74
CA ALA A 35 7.60 3.82 -11.31
C ALA A 35 7.93 4.81 -12.44
N GLY A 36 7.47 6.06 -12.30
CA GLY A 36 7.97 7.14 -13.13
C GLY A 36 9.50 7.18 -13.05
N LYS A 37 10.18 7.49 -14.15
CA LYS A 37 11.65 7.70 -14.17
C LYS A 37 12.04 8.61 -13.01
N GLY A 38 12.69 8.06 -11.98
CA GLY A 38 13.10 8.78 -10.76
C GLY A 38 12.33 8.44 -9.48
N LYS A 39 11.41 7.46 -9.49
CA LYS A 39 10.81 6.89 -8.27
C LYS A 39 11.53 5.60 -7.87
N ASP A 40 11.99 5.56 -6.63
CA ASP A 40 12.75 4.44 -6.09
C ASP A 40 11.83 3.27 -5.69
N GLN A 41 12.42 2.08 -5.54
CA GLN A 41 11.75 0.85 -5.11
C GLN A 41 10.82 1.04 -3.88
N CYS A 42 11.16 1.95 -2.98
CA CYS A 42 10.37 2.28 -1.79
C CYS A 42 8.93 2.76 -2.11
N ASP A 43 8.75 3.57 -3.16
CA ASP A 43 7.43 4.02 -3.58
C ASP A 43 6.63 2.86 -4.18
N ARG A 44 7.31 1.91 -4.83
CA ARG A 44 6.70 0.69 -5.37
C ARG A 44 6.08 -0.15 -4.27
N GLU A 45 6.88 -0.45 -3.26
CA GLU A 45 6.49 -1.28 -2.12
C GLU A 45 5.42 -0.60 -1.26
N SER A 46 5.55 0.70 -1.03
CA SER A 46 4.61 1.46 -0.22
C SER A 46 3.23 1.64 -0.87
N ALA A 47 3.15 1.74 -2.20
CA ALA A 47 1.87 1.96 -2.86
C ALA A 47 0.93 0.77 -2.74
N CYS A 48 1.45 -0.46 -2.79
CA CYS A 48 0.65 -1.66 -2.60
C CYS A 48 -0.04 -1.61 -1.22
N THR A 49 0.75 -1.38 -0.17
CA THR A 49 0.22 -1.21 1.20
C THR A 49 -0.79 -0.07 1.31
N LYS A 50 -0.55 1.08 0.67
CA LYS A 50 -1.47 2.23 0.66
C LYS A 50 -2.81 1.88 -0.01
N THR A 51 -2.79 1.24 -1.18
CA THR A 51 -4.01 0.81 -1.90
C THR A 51 -4.81 -0.19 -1.09
N HIS A 52 -4.15 -1.19 -0.50
CA HIS A 52 -4.81 -2.20 0.31
C HIS A 52 -5.41 -1.62 1.59
N ARG A 53 -4.71 -0.67 2.24
CA ARG A 53 -5.26 0.13 3.33
C ARG A 53 -6.51 0.89 2.91
N ASP A 54 -6.47 1.61 1.80
CA ASP A 54 -7.61 2.43 1.35
C ASP A 54 -8.83 1.57 1.02
N TYR A 55 -8.61 0.42 0.39
CA TYR A 55 -9.66 -0.56 0.15
C TYR A 55 -10.24 -1.12 1.46
N TYR A 56 -9.38 -1.46 2.42
CA TYR A 56 -9.80 -1.94 3.74
C TYR A 56 -10.65 -0.91 4.50
N VAL A 57 -10.27 0.37 4.44
CA VAL A 57 -11.06 1.47 5.03
C VAL A 57 -12.38 1.65 4.28
N SER A 58 -12.35 1.63 2.94
CA SER A 58 -13.56 1.79 2.10
C SER A 58 -14.60 0.68 2.30
N SER A 59 -14.17 -0.50 2.78
CA SER A 59 -15.06 -1.62 3.12
C SER A 59 -15.64 -1.52 4.55
N GLY A 60 -15.47 -0.37 5.21
CA GLY A 60 -16.04 -0.07 6.53
C GLY A 60 -15.15 -0.48 7.71
N ASN A 61 -13.91 -0.88 7.47
CA ASN A 61 -12.98 -1.23 8.54
C ASN A 61 -12.17 -0.01 9.00
N ASN A 62 -11.71 -0.04 10.24
CA ASN A 62 -10.86 1.01 10.80
C ASN A 62 -9.40 0.57 10.85
N VAL A 63 -8.49 1.52 10.67
CA VAL A 63 -7.04 1.34 10.79
C VAL A 63 -6.49 2.32 11.82
N THR A 64 -6.77 2.06 13.10
CA THR A 64 -6.31 2.89 14.22
C THR A 64 -5.14 2.28 14.98
N THR A 65 -4.89 0.98 14.78
CA THR A 65 -3.80 0.25 15.40
C THR A 65 -2.82 -0.27 14.36
N ALA A 66 -1.56 -0.42 14.76
CA ALA A 66 -0.52 -1.02 13.93
C ALA A 66 -0.88 -2.46 13.49
N LEU A 67 -1.64 -3.19 14.32
CA LEU A 67 -2.15 -4.52 13.97
C LEU A 67 -3.18 -4.47 12.83
N GLN A 68 -4.12 -3.53 12.91
CA GLN A 68 -5.09 -3.31 11.84
C GLN A 68 -4.40 -2.83 10.56
N MET A 69 -3.30 -2.08 10.66
CA MET A 69 -2.50 -1.71 9.49
C MET A 69 -1.88 -2.93 8.81
N LYS A 70 -1.38 -3.90 9.60
CA LYS A 70 -0.91 -5.19 9.06
C LYS A 70 -2.06 -5.95 8.37
N GLN A 71 -3.20 -6.10 9.04
CA GLN A 71 -4.37 -6.79 8.48
C GLN A 71 -4.84 -6.12 7.18
N ALA A 72 -4.86 -4.79 7.15
CA ALA A 72 -5.22 -4.02 5.97
C ALA A 72 -4.25 -4.27 4.82
N ALA A 73 -2.94 -4.27 5.08
CA ALA A 73 -1.90 -4.56 4.10
C ALA A 73 -1.99 -5.97 3.49
N GLU A 74 -2.35 -6.96 4.31
CA GLU A 74 -2.51 -8.37 3.90
C GLU A 74 -3.89 -8.67 3.27
N SER A 75 -4.86 -7.76 3.42
CA SER A 75 -6.22 -7.94 2.95
C SER A 75 -6.33 -8.04 1.43
N ASN A 76 -7.38 -8.70 0.93
CA ASN A 76 -7.70 -8.77 -0.51
C ASN A 76 -6.53 -9.27 -1.40
N GLY A 77 -5.74 -10.21 -0.88
CA GLY A 77 -4.55 -10.75 -1.56
C GLY A 77 -3.38 -9.77 -1.63
N GLY A 78 -3.24 -8.90 -0.65
CA GLY A 78 -2.18 -7.89 -0.56
C GLY A 78 -0.81 -8.43 -0.17
N VAL A 79 -0.01 -7.61 0.51
CA VAL A 79 1.38 -7.91 0.83
C VAL A 79 1.45 -8.97 1.93
N LYS A 80 1.84 -10.20 1.57
CA LYS A 80 1.95 -11.33 2.49
C LYS A 80 3.11 -11.17 3.47
N ASP A 81 2.97 -11.79 4.65
CA ASP A 81 3.98 -11.86 5.71
C ASP A 81 4.47 -10.47 6.17
N THR A 82 3.54 -9.52 6.24
CA THR A 82 3.85 -8.14 6.62
C THR A 82 4.26 -8.10 8.09
N LYS A 83 5.46 -7.55 8.35
CA LYS A 83 5.97 -7.32 9.70
C LYS A 83 5.66 -5.89 10.10
N VAL A 84 5.09 -5.73 11.29
CA VAL A 84 4.79 -4.40 11.85
C VAL A 84 5.54 -4.20 13.16
N ALA A 85 6.06 -2.99 13.34
CA ALA A 85 6.68 -2.56 14.58
C ALA A 85 6.17 -1.16 14.95
N VAL A 86 6.10 -0.90 16.25
CA VAL A 86 5.77 0.43 16.78
C VAL A 86 7.05 1.01 17.36
N VAL A 87 7.35 2.24 16.98
CA VAL A 87 8.50 2.98 17.50
C VAL A 87 7.96 4.06 18.43
N ASN A 88 8.34 4.00 19.70
CA ASN A 88 8.08 5.08 20.63
C ASN A 88 9.26 6.06 20.56
N ILE A 89 8.94 7.33 20.32
CA ILE A 89 9.90 8.42 20.23
C ILE A 89 9.77 9.23 21.51
N ASP A 90 10.82 9.25 22.34
CA ASP A 90 10.89 10.17 23.47
C ASP A 90 11.50 11.49 23.00
N GLU A 91 10.66 12.51 22.86
CA GLU A 91 11.03 13.84 22.37
C GLU A 91 12.09 14.54 23.24
N ASN A 92 12.24 14.14 24.51
CA ASN A 92 13.25 14.67 25.42
C ASN A 92 14.62 13.99 25.25
N SER A 93 14.65 12.80 24.64
CA SER A 93 15.88 12.06 24.36
C SER A 93 16.12 12.05 22.85
N LYS A 94 16.81 13.07 22.33
CA LYS A 94 17.00 13.29 20.89
C LYS A 94 17.62 12.10 20.10
N ASN A 95 18.07 11.03 20.78
CA ASN A 95 18.69 9.86 20.19
C ASN A 95 18.17 8.50 20.74
N SER A 96 17.08 8.46 21.51
CA SER A 96 16.56 7.19 22.04
C SER A 96 15.18 6.86 21.47
N PHE A 97 15.08 5.70 20.85
CA PHE A 97 13.85 5.16 20.29
C PHE A 97 13.72 3.71 20.77
N THR A 98 12.56 3.32 21.26
CA THR A 98 12.27 1.90 21.54
C THR A 98 11.40 1.37 20.42
N CYS A 99 11.82 0.24 19.83
CA CYS A 99 11.13 -0.41 18.73
C CYS A 99 10.61 -1.77 19.22
N GLU A 100 9.29 -1.93 19.21
CA GLU A 100 8.63 -3.17 19.59
C GLU A 100 8.02 -3.81 18.35
N ARG A 101 8.50 -5.02 18.00
CA ARG A 101 7.88 -5.82 16.95
C ARG A 101 6.56 -6.39 17.46
N LEU A 102 5.48 -6.10 16.75
CA LEU A 102 4.19 -6.70 17.05
C LEU A 102 4.15 -8.08 16.38
N GLY A 103 4.39 -9.11 17.18
CA GLY A 103 4.25 -10.50 16.75
C GLY A 103 2.79 -10.93 16.78
N LEU A 104 2.23 -11.26 15.62
CA LEU A 104 1.16 -12.25 15.58
C LEU A 104 1.83 -13.59 15.26
N GLY A 105 1.86 -14.48 16.25
CA GLY A 105 2.09 -15.89 15.96
C GLY A 105 1.03 -16.35 14.97
N HIS A 106 1.47 -16.76 13.78
CA HIS A 106 0.66 -17.55 12.87
C HIS A 106 1.16 -18.98 12.95
N CYS A 107 0.29 -19.86 13.42
CA CYS A 107 0.30 -21.29 13.12
C CYS A 107 -0.19 -21.50 11.69
#